data_AF-A0A4Y8K2X1-F1
#
_entry.id   AF-A0A4Y8K2X1-F1
#
_cell.length_a   1.000
_cell.length_b   1.000
_cell.length_c   1.000
_cell.angle_alpha   90.00
_cell.angle_beta   90.00
_cell.angle_gamma   90.00
#
_symmetry.space_group_name_H-M   'P 1'
#
loop_
_entity.id
_entity.type
_entity.pdbx_description
1 polymer ?
#
loop_
_entity_poly.entity_id
_entity_poly.type
_entity_poly.pdbx_seq_one_letter_code
_entity_poly.pdbx_strand_id
1 'polypeptide(L)'
;MHDDDGQPLAWWTFAAEQSEVDATTKWTDLNVGAREVNRTIGTIEPGVAATLARILRAHTPAPTECFFLVWEGYAGMRDDLRDTASIKILPGREVLILAGDLADGGEPFDGMTGGRSAQWWMPADGVWAVGNDLYGASVYVSGTEELITAILAADDIEAYRATASMQIVAEEWAS
;
A
#
# COMPACT_ATOMS: atom_id res chain seq x y z
N MET A 1 8.24 7.60 1.34
CA MET A 1 9.49 7.75 2.12
C MET A 1 9.51 9.13 2.71
N HIS A 2 10.33 9.40 3.73
CA HIS A 2 10.45 10.74 4.30
C HIS A 2 11.92 11.16 4.44
N ASP A 3 12.20 12.46 4.26
CA ASP A 3 13.50 13.05 4.58
C ASP A 3 13.71 13.21 6.10
N ASP A 4 14.86 13.79 6.49
CA ASP A 4 15.20 14.02 7.89
C ASP A 4 14.22 15.01 8.59
N ASP A 5 13.50 15.82 7.81
CA ASP A 5 12.49 16.77 8.27
C ASP A 5 11.06 16.17 8.23
N GLY A 6 10.94 14.88 7.88
CA GLY A 6 9.67 14.16 7.80
C GLY A 6 8.82 14.50 6.58
N GLN A 7 9.38 15.14 5.54
CA GLN A 7 8.65 15.45 4.31
C GLN A 7 8.62 14.27 3.34
N PRO A 8 7.50 14.00 2.65
CA PRO A 8 7.41 12.92 1.69
C PRO A 8 8.42 13.07 0.55
N LEU A 9 9.16 12.00 0.27
CA LEU A 9 10.07 11.89 -0.87
C LEU A 9 9.61 10.79 -1.84
N ALA A 10 9.61 11.14 -3.13
CA ALA A 10 9.36 10.23 -4.24
C ALA A 10 10.59 9.36 -4.56
N TRP A 11 10.36 8.15 -5.09
CA TRP A 11 11.40 7.18 -5.43
C TRP A 11 12.27 7.66 -6.58
N TRP A 12 11.69 8.28 -7.60
CA TRP A 12 12.44 8.83 -8.74
C TRP A 12 13.53 9.84 -8.33
N THR A 13 13.36 10.53 -7.20
CA THR A 13 14.38 11.45 -6.63
C THR A 13 15.72 10.75 -6.37
N PHE A 14 15.69 9.45 -6.08
CA PHE A 14 16.88 8.62 -5.82
C PHE A 14 17.35 7.83 -7.04
N ALA A 15 16.52 7.72 -8.08
CA ALA A 15 16.86 6.99 -9.30
C ALA A 15 17.67 7.81 -10.32
N ALA A 16 17.77 9.13 -10.11
CA ALA A 16 18.24 10.11 -11.09
C ALA A 16 19.70 9.93 -11.57
N GLU A 17 20.50 9.05 -10.94
CA GLU A 17 21.88 8.82 -11.36
C GLU A 17 22.18 7.39 -11.85
N GLN A 18 21.29 6.38 -11.67
CA GLN A 18 21.73 4.98 -11.78
C GLN A 18 20.82 3.96 -12.50
N SER A 19 19.51 4.16 -12.73
CA SER A 19 18.67 3.22 -13.53
C SER A 19 17.27 3.78 -13.88
N GLU A 20 16.62 3.23 -14.92
CA GLU A 20 15.16 3.39 -15.12
C GLU A 20 14.41 2.72 -13.97
N VAL A 21 13.39 3.39 -13.40
CA VAL A 21 12.51 2.83 -12.36
C VAL A 21 11.30 2.19 -13.02
N ASP A 22 10.94 1.00 -12.56
CA ASP A 22 9.74 0.27 -12.96
C ASP A 22 9.08 -0.47 -11.78
N ALA A 23 8.03 -1.24 -12.06
CA ALA A 23 7.28 -2.00 -11.05
C ALA A 23 8.09 -3.14 -10.39
N THR A 24 9.28 -3.46 -10.88
CA THR A 24 10.18 -4.45 -10.27
C THR A 24 11.26 -3.81 -9.40
N THR A 25 11.41 -2.48 -9.47
CA THR A 25 12.43 -1.75 -8.73
C THR A 25 12.17 -1.83 -7.23
N LYS A 26 13.12 -2.38 -6.49
CA LYS A 26 13.11 -2.39 -5.02
C LYS A 26 13.87 -1.19 -4.50
N TRP A 27 13.59 -0.81 -3.25
CA TRP A 27 14.38 0.23 -2.60
C TRP A 27 15.87 -0.09 -2.56
N THR A 28 16.21 -1.37 -2.35
CA THR A 28 17.61 -1.82 -2.35
C THR A 28 18.32 -1.56 -3.68
N ASP A 29 17.58 -1.49 -4.77
CA ASP A 29 18.13 -1.25 -6.11
C ASP A 29 18.46 0.25 -6.31
N LEU A 30 17.75 1.13 -5.59
CA LEU A 30 17.99 2.58 -5.61
C LEU A 30 19.03 3.04 -4.57
N ASN A 31 19.27 2.25 -3.54
CA ASN A 31 20.14 2.63 -2.41
C ASN A 31 21.60 2.19 -2.59
N VAL A 32 22.25 2.66 -3.66
CA VAL A 32 23.70 2.47 -3.85
C VAL A 32 24.47 3.53 -3.05
N GLY A 33 24.54 3.35 -1.73
CA GLY A 33 25.60 3.94 -0.89
C GLY A 33 25.37 5.30 -0.23
N ALA A 34 24.16 5.87 -0.14
CA ALA A 34 23.98 7.17 0.51
C ALA A 34 22.63 7.35 1.25
N ARG A 35 22.75 7.65 2.56
CA ARG A 35 21.73 8.12 3.53
C ARG A 35 20.75 7.05 4.03
N GLU A 36 20.67 6.88 5.36
CA GLU A 36 19.61 6.12 6.00
C GLU A 36 18.28 6.85 5.81
N VAL A 37 17.53 6.49 4.75
CA VAL A 37 16.17 6.98 4.55
C VAL A 37 15.23 6.10 5.36
N ASN A 38 14.37 6.72 6.18
CA ASN A 38 13.36 5.99 6.93
C ASN A 38 12.25 5.51 5.99
N ARG A 39 12.29 4.22 5.66
CA ARG A 39 11.29 3.58 4.81
C ARG A 39 10.02 3.35 5.60
N THR A 40 8.94 3.89 5.11
CA THR A 40 7.60 3.56 5.62
C THR A 40 7.16 2.26 4.95
N ILE A 41 7.11 1.17 5.71
CA ILE A 41 6.66 -0.16 5.26
C ILE A 41 5.43 -0.60 6.05
N GLY A 42 4.64 -1.51 5.47
CA GLY A 42 3.46 -2.06 6.15
C GLY A 42 2.34 -1.05 6.39
N THR A 43 2.35 0.09 5.69
CA THR A 43 1.28 1.09 5.65
C THR A 43 1.18 1.69 4.26
N ILE A 44 0.12 2.43 3.98
CA ILE A 44 0.06 3.34 2.82
C ILE A 44 0.28 4.77 3.34
N GLU A 45 1.07 5.57 2.63
CA GLU A 45 1.24 6.99 2.97
C GLU A 45 -0.12 7.70 2.88
N PRO A 46 -0.50 8.57 3.85
CA PRO A 46 -1.83 9.16 3.90
C PRO A 46 -2.29 9.88 2.63
N GLY A 47 -1.43 10.66 1.98
CA GLY A 47 -1.72 11.31 0.70
C GLY A 47 -1.99 10.29 -0.41
N VAL A 48 -1.11 9.30 -0.55
CA VAL A 48 -1.28 8.18 -1.50
C VAL A 48 -2.59 7.43 -1.23
N ALA A 49 -2.91 7.16 0.04
CA ALA A 49 -4.14 6.47 0.44
C ALA A 49 -5.39 7.27 0.04
N ALA A 50 -5.40 8.58 0.29
CA ALA A 50 -6.50 9.46 -0.08
C ALA A 50 -6.72 9.49 -1.61
N THR A 51 -5.64 9.56 -2.38
CA THR A 51 -5.70 9.55 -3.85
C THR A 51 -6.17 8.21 -4.38
N LEU A 52 -5.64 7.09 -3.86
CA LEU A 52 -6.10 5.75 -4.22
C LEU A 52 -7.58 5.57 -3.89
N ALA A 53 -8.03 5.94 -2.69
CA ALA A 53 -9.43 5.83 -2.29
C ALA A 53 -10.35 6.61 -3.24
N ARG A 54 -9.98 7.85 -3.61
CA ARG A 54 -10.72 8.66 -4.58
C ARG A 54 -10.85 7.99 -5.94
N ILE A 55 -9.75 7.43 -6.47
CA ILE A 55 -9.75 6.78 -7.78
C ILE A 55 -10.56 5.49 -7.72
N LEU A 56 -10.24 4.58 -6.78
CA LEU A 56 -10.89 3.28 -6.63
C LEU A 56 -12.41 3.40 -6.43
N ARG A 57 -12.87 4.46 -5.74
CA ARG A 57 -14.29 4.75 -5.53
C ARG A 57 -15.08 4.85 -6.83
N ALA A 58 -14.49 5.42 -7.87
CA ALA A 58 -15.14 5.59 -9.17
C ALA A 58 -15.25 4.27 -9.96
N HIS A 59 -14.54 3.23 -9.54
CA HIS A 59 -14.41 1.95 -10.24
C HIS A 59 -15.06 0.78 -9.48
N THR A 60 -15.99 1.05 -8.57
CA THR A 60 -16.85 0.04 -7.93
C THR A 60 -18.26 0.59 -7.69
N PRO A 61 -19.33 -0.18 -7.91
CA PRO A 61 -20.67 0.12 -7.41
C PRO A 61 -20.82 0.03 -5.89
N ALA A 62 -19.85 -0.55 -5.16
CA ALA A 62 -19.93 -0.83 -3.72
C ALA A 62 -18.87 -0.07 -2.88
N PRO A 63 -18.69 1.26 -3.03
CA PRO A 63 -17.61 1.99 -2.36
C PRO A 63 -17.80 2.15 -0.84
N THR A 64 -18.99 1.87 -0.33
CA THR A 64 -19.32 1.92 1.10
C THR A 64 -19.27 0.54 1.77
N GLU A 65 -18.98 -0.51 0.99
CA GLU A 65 -18.91 -1.90 1.43
C GLU A 65 -17.54 -2.45 1.05
N CYS A 66 -16.51 -1.89 1.69
CA CYS A 66 -15.12 -2.31 1.50
C CYS A 66 -14.61 -3.09 2.71
N PHE A 67 -13.65 -3.96 2.45
CA PHE A 67 -12.91 -4.72 3.44
C PHE A 67 -11.45 -4.29 3.44
N PHE A 68 -10.92 -4.12 4.65
CA PHE A 68 -9.54 -3.76 4.91
C PHE A 68 -8.93 -4.85 5.79
N LEU A 69 -7.80 -5.42 5.36
CA LEU A 69 -7.12 -6.45 6.14
C LEU A 69 -5.97 -5.84 6.92
N VAL A 70 -5.88 -6.19 8.20
CA VAL A 70 -4.81 -5.75 9.10
C VAL A 70 -4.19 -6.96 9.78
N TRP A 71 -2.86 -7.08 9.72
CA TRP A 71 -2.18 -8.18 10.40
C TRP A 71 -2.30 -8.07 11.92
N GLU A 72 -2.76 -9.13 12.57
CA GLU A 72 -2.98 -9.14 14.04
C GLU A 72 -1.70 -8.85 14.84
N GLY A 73 -0.53 -9.11 14.24
CA GLY A 73 0.78 -8.95 14.86
C GLY A 73 1.28 -7.51 14.90
N TYR A 74 0.57 -6.55 14.32
CA TYR A 74 0.92 -5.15 14.46
C TYR A 74 0.69 -4.65 15.89
N ALA A 75 1.71 -3.98 16.42
CA ALA A 75 1.61 -3.26 17.69
C ALA A 75 0.65 -2.05 17.55
N GLY A 76 0.09 -1.60 18.67
CA GLY A 76 -0.76 -0.41 18.71
C GLY A 76 -2.21 -0.63 18.24
N MET A 77 -2.56 -1.83 17.74
CA MET A 77 -3.94 -2.17 17.39
C MET A 77 -4.89 -1.84 18.54
N ARG A 78 -5.91 -1.03 18.26
CA ARG A 78 -6.95 -0.71 19.24
C ARG A 78 -7.68 -1.98 19.69
N ASP A 79 -8.08 -1.99 20.95
CA ASP A 79 -8.68 -3.18 21.55
C ASP A 79 -10.06 -3.52 20.95
N ASP A 80 -10.81 -2.53 20.48
CA ASP A 80 -12.12 -2.74 19.84
C ASP A 80 -12.03 -3.53 18.52
N LEU A 81 -10.87 -3.53 17.87
CA LEU A 81 -10.67 -4.23 16.59
C LEU A 81 -10.32 -5.71 16.79
N ARG A 82 -9.88 -6.12 17.99
CA ARG A 82 -9.37 -7.48 18.24
C ARG A 82 -10.44 -8.57 18.15
N ASP A 83 -11.70 -8.22 18.35
CA ASP A 83 -12.83 -9.13 18.28
C ASP A 83 -13.47 -9.20 16.88
N THR A 84 -12.89 -8.53 15.88
CA THR A 84 -13.36 -8.58 14.50
C THR A 84 -13.12 -9.96 13.86
N ALA A 85 -13.87 -10.27 12.81
CA ALA A 85 -13.65 -11.50 12.05
C ALA A 85 -12.23 -11.53 11.48
N SER A 86 -11.60 -12.70 11.46
CA SER A 86 -10.26 -12.88 10.93
C SER A 86 -10.20 -14.00 9.90
N ILE A 87 -9.21 -13.92 9.03
CA ILE A 87 -8.86 -14.98 8.08
C ILE A 87 -7.36 -15.22 8.08
N LYS A 88 -6.97 -16.42 7.66
CA LYS A 88 -5.56 -16.75 7.42
C LYS A 88 -5.20 -16.56 5.96
N ILE A 89 -4.28 -15.65 5.68
CA ILE A 89 -3.70 -15.44 4.35
C ILE A 89 -2.30 -16.06 4.25
N LEU A 90 -1.82 -16.36 3.05
CA LEU A 90 -0.47 -16.88 2.85
C LEU A 90 0.60 -15.87 3.31
N PRO A 91 1.75 -16.31 3.84
CA PRO A 91 2.16 -17.71 4.09
C PRO A 91 1.66 -18.29 5.44
N GLY A 92 0.58 -17.75 6.03
CA GLY A 92 0.00 -18.22 7.29
C GLY A 92 -0.30 -17.10 8.30
N ARG A 93 -0.51 -15.87 7.82
CA ARG A 93 -0.77 -14.69 8.64
C ARG A 93 -2.25 -14.61 8.96
N GLU A 94 -2.58 -14.49 10.24
CA GLU A 94 -3.92 -14.12 10.65
C GLU A 94 -4.10 -12.62 10.46
N VAL A 95 -5.10 -12.24 9.66
CA VAL A 95 -5.46 -10.84 9.42
C VAL A 95 -6.89 -10.60 9.86
N LEU A 96 -7.07 -9.51 10.58
CA LEU A 96 -8.38 -8.98 10.97
C LEU A 96 -9.06 -8.36 9.74
N ILE A 97 -10.36 -8.53 9.62
CA ILE A 97 -11.20 -7.98 8.55
C ILE A 97 -11.97 -6.80 9.12
N LEU A 98 -11.61 -5.60 8.70
CA LEU A 98 -12.33 -4.38 9.00
C LEU A 98 -13.25 -4.06 7.83
N ALA A 99 -14.54 -3.83 8.10
CA ALA A 99 -15.49 -3.40 7.08
C ALA A 99 -15.77 -1.90 7.24
N GLY A 100 -15.82 -1.15 6.13
CA GLY A 100 -16.04 0.29 6.17
C GLY A 100 -16.23 0.95 4.81
N ASP A 101 -16.32 2.28 4.81
CA ASP A 101 -16.32 3.06 3.59
C ASP A 101 -14.89 3.12 3.04
N LEU A 102 -14.73 3.07 1.71
CA LEU A 102 -13.44 3.25 1.06
C LEU A 102 -12.73 4.56 1.48
N ALA A 103 -13.49 5.60 1.84
CA ALA A 103 -12.96 6.85 2.37
C ALA A 103 -12.11 6.64 3.64
N ASP A 104 -12.35 5.56 4.38
CA ASP A 104 -11.64 5.21 5.61
C ASP A 104 -10.36 4.40 5.36
N GLY A 105 -10.03 4.06 4.10
CA GLY A 105 -8.92 3.15 3.80
C GLY A 105 -7.55 3.62 4.30
N GLY A 106 -7.36 4.94 4.41
CA GLY A 106 -6.16 5.57 4.97
C GLY A 106 -6.16 5.72 6.49
N GLU A 107 -7.24 5.38 7.18
CA GLU A 107 -7.37 5.60 8.62
C GLU A 107 -6.46 4.66 9.42
N PRO A 108 -5.66 5.19 10.36
CA PRO A 108 -4.83 4.38 11.22
C PRO A 108 -5.63 3.48 12.16
N PHE A 109 -5.31 2.18 12.16
CA PHE A 109 -6.01 1.21 13.02
C PHE A 109 -5.61 1.32 14.50
N ASP A 110 -4.56 2.07 14.82
CA ASP A 110 -4.09 2.38 16.17
C ASP A 110 -4.70 3.68 16.73
N GLY A 111 -5.46 4.41 15.91
CA GLY A 111 -6.07 5.69 16.27
C GLY A 111 -5.08 6.85 16.42
N MET A 112 -3.81 6.65 16.08
CA MET A 112 -2.77 7.68 16.16
C MET A 112 -2.66 8.41 14.84
N THR A 113 -2.62 9.76 14.86
CA THR A 113 -2.34 10.54 13.65
C THR A 113 -0.96 10.18 13.11
N GLY A 114 -0.89 9.80 11.82
CA GLY A 114 0.34 9.28 11.21
C GLY A 114 0.69 7.85 11.61
N GLY A 115 -0.21 7.15 12.29
CA GLY A 115 -0.11 5.72 12.61
C GLY A 115 -0.27 4.84 11.37
N ARG A 116 -0.26 3.53 11.60
CA ARG A 116 -0.30 2.54 10.50
C ARG A 116 -1.74 2.30 10.03
N SER A 117 -1.95 2.35 8.72
CA SER A 117 -3.22 2.02 8.05
C SER A 117 -3.19 0.60 7.46
N ALA A 118 -4.37 0.10 7.08
CA ALA A 118 -4.46 -1.16 6.36
C ALA A 118 -3.79 -1.04 4.97
N GLN A 119 -3.03 -2.05 4.55
CA GLN A 119 -2.45 -2.09 3.19
C GLN A 119 -3.30 -2.90 2.20
N TRP A 120 -4.16 -3.80 2.69
CA TRP A 120 -4.97 -4.67 1.84
C TRP A 120 -6.40 -4.17 1.80
N TRP A 121 -6.86 -3.76 0.62
CA TRP A 121 -8.20 -3.22 0.43
C TRP A 121 -8.92 -4.00 -0.66
N MET A 122 -10.21 -4.26 -0.49
CA MET A 122 -11.07 -4.79 -1.55
C MET A 122 -12.53 -4.34 -1.36
N PRO A 123 -13.27 -4.06 -2.44
CA PRO A 123 -14.71 -3.84 -2.38
C PRO A 123 -15.46 -5.18 -2.30
N ALA A 124 -16.70 -5.17 -1.80
CA ALA A 124 -17.51 -6.38 -1.66
C ALA A 124 -17.84 -7.08 -2.98
N ASP A 125 -17.78 -6.37 -4.10
CA ASP A 125 -17.96 -6.90 -5.45
C ASP A 125 -16.67 -7.48 -6.07
N GLY A 126 -15.52 -7.31 -5.41
CA GLY A 126 -14.23 -7.89 -5.80
C GLY A 126 -13.67 -7.38 -7.14
N VAL A 127 -14.10 -6.22 -7.63
CA VAL A 127 -13.70 -5.71 -8.96
C VAL A 127 -12.27 -5.14 -9.01
N TRP A 128 -11.70 -4.82 -7.86
CA TRP A 128 -10.30 -4.43 -7.70
C TRP A 128 -9.76 -4.94 -6.36
N ALA A 129 -8.43 -4.97 -6.22
CA ALA A 129 -7.79 -5.24 -4.93
C ALA A 129 -6.49 -4.43 -4.82
N VAL A 130 -6.21 -3.95 -3.61
CA VAL A 130 -4.95 -3.30 -3.22
C VAL A 130 -4.22 -4.21 -2.24
N GLY A 131 -2.90 -4.32 -2.35
CA GLY A 131 -2.10 -5.02 -1.34
C GLY A 131 -0.67 -5.33 -1.77
N ASN A 132 0.17 -5.66 -0.80
CA ASN A 132 1.50 -6.24 -1.02
C ASN A 132 1.88 -7.07 0.22
N ASP A 133 3.08 -7.63 0.28
CA ASP A 133 3.61 -8.18 1.54
C ASP A 133 3.71 -7.07 2.61
N LEU A 134 3.55 -7.41 3.90
CA LEU A 134 3.58 -6.43 5.00
C LEU A 134 4.88 -5.63 5.11
N TYR A 135 5.96 -6.13 4.51
CA TYR A 135 7.26 -5.46 4.51
C TYR A 135 7.49 -4.67 3.22
N GLY A 136 6.50 -4.59 2.34
CA GLY A 136 6.52 -3.74 1.16
C GLY A 136 6.41 -2.26 1.51
N ALA A 137 7.22 -1.44 0.84
CA ALA A 137 7.06 0.01 0.80
C ALA A 137 6.14 0.46 -0.34
N SER A 138 5.83 -0.44 -1.28
CA SER A 138 4.83 -0.23 -2.35
C SER A 138 3.58 -1.08 -2.13
N VAL A 139 2.47 -0.69 -2.77
CA VAL A 139 1.26 -1.52 -2.90
C VAL A 139 1.03 -1.90 -4.36
N TYR A 140 0.52 -3.11 -4.60
CA TYR A 140 0.00 -3.50 -5.90
C TYR A 140 -1.48 -3.22 -5.97
N VAL A 141 -1.92 -2.72 -7.13
CA VAL A 141 -3.33 -2.53 -7.43
C VAL A 141 -3.68 -3.39 -8.63
N SER A 142 -4.76 -4.15 -8.49
CA SER A 142 -5.35 -4.94 -9.57
C SER A 142 -6.76 -4.44 -9.86
N GLY A 143 -7.19 -4.53 -11.12
CA GLY A 143 -8.53 -4.15 -11.57
C GLY A 143 -8.56 -3.95 -13.08
N THR A 144 -9.53 -3.18 -13.58
CA THR A 144 -9.71 -2.97 -15.02
C THR A 144 -8.64 -2.06 -15.63
N GLU A 145 -8.46 -2.12 -16.94
CA GLU A 145 -7.51 -1.25 -17.66
C GLU A 145 -7.83 0.24 -17.48
N GLU A 146 -9.11 0.60 -17.39
CA GLU A 146 -9.55 1.97 -17.12
C GLU A 146 -9.10 2.43 -15.73
N LEU A 147 -9.22 1.57 -14.72
CA LEU A 147 -8.74 1.87 -13.36
C LEU A 147 -7.21 2.03 -13.35
N ILE A 148 -6.47 1.10 -13.95
CA ILE A 148 -5.01 1.17 -13.98
C ILE A 148 -4.54 2.41 -14.74
N THR A 149 -5.22 2.78 -15.82
CA THR A 149 -4.93 4.02 -16.57
C THR A 149 -5.16 5.27 -15.71
N ALA A 150 -6.24 5.30 -14.92
CA ALA A 150 -6.53 6.41 -14.03
C ALA A 150 -5.48 6.57 -12.92
N ILE A 151 -4.96 5.45 -12.39
CA ILE A 151 -3.87 5.44 -11.40
C ILE A 151 -2.58 5.97 -12.02
N LEU A 152 -2.20 5.49 -13.21
CA LEU A 152 -0.96 5.90 -13.90
C LEU A 152 -0.99 7.37 -14.35
N ALA A 153 -2.17 7.98 -14.46
CA ALA A 153 -2.35 9.37 -14.85
C ALA A 153 -2.45 10.34 -13.65
N ALA A 154 -2.37 9.85 -12.42
CA ALA A 154 -2.45 10.68 -11.23
C ALA A 154 -1.09 11.31 -10.91
N ASP A 155 -1.05 12.65 -10.79
CA ASP A 155 0.19 13.40 -10.60
C ASP A 155 0.71 13.36 -9.14
N ASP A 156 -0.12 12.91 -8.20
CA ASP A 156 0.10 12.90 -6.76
C ASP A 156 0.46 11.50 -6.21
N ILE A 157 0.58 10.50 -7.08
CA ILE A 157 1.11 9.17 -6.73
C ILE A 157 2.15 8.73 -7.76
N GLU A 158 3.20 8.08 -7.28
CA GLU A 158 4.18 7.44 -8.15
C GLU A 158 3.73 6.01 -8.43
N ALA A 159 3.45 5.70 -9.70
CA ALA A 159 2.92 4.40 -10.10
C ALA A 159 3.56 3.89 -11.39
N TYR A 160 3.82 2.59 -11.42
CA TYR A 160 4.38 1.89 -12.57
C TYR A 160 3.48 0.71 -12.94
N ARG A 161 3.35 0.45 -14.23
CA ARG A 161 2.54 -0.69 -14.69
C ARG A 161 3.26 -2.00 -14.38
N ALA A 162 2.61 -2.84 -13.57
CA ALA A 162 3.02 -4.21 -13.35
C ALA A 162 2.39 -5.16 -14.39
N THR A 163 3.09 -6.24 -14.73
CA THR A 163 2.57 -7.31 -15.60
C THR A 163 2.80 -8.66 -14.95
N ALA A 164 2.00 -9.68 -15.29
CA ALA A 164 2.15 -11.03 -14.71
C ALA A 164 3.51 -11.69 -15.03
N SER A 165 4.24 -11.21 -16.03
CA SER A 165 5.60 -11.66 -16.35
C SER A 165 6.67 -11.07 -15.43
N MET A 166 6.36 -9.99 -14.71
CA MET A 166 7.30 -9.39 -13.76
C MET A 166 7.42 -10.26 -12.52
N GLN A 167 8.66 -10.55 -12.13
CA GLN A 167 8.96 -11.25 -10.89
C GLN A 167 9.09 -10.24 -9.78
N ILE A 168 8.00 -10.04 -9.05
CA ILE A 168 7.98 -9.20 -7.87
C ILE A 168 8.45 -10.04 -6.69
N VAL A 169 9.61 -9.67 -6.15
CA VAL A 169 10.18 -10.30 -4.96
C VAL A 169 9.98 -9.35 -3.78
N ALA A 170 9.61 -9.85 -2.60
CA ALA A 170 9.41 -8.96 -1.46
C ALA A 170 10.67 -8.15 -1.16
N GLU A 171 10.45 -6.92 -0.73
CA GLU A 171 11.50 -5.91 -0.57
C GLU A 171 12.51 -6.25 0.54
N GLU A 172 12.20 -7.20 1.42
CA GLU A 172 13.11 -7.70 2.47
C GLU A 172 14.06 -8.82 1.99
N TRP A 173 13.78 -9.52 0.89
CA TRP A 173 14.67 -10.57 0.40
C TRP A 173 15.70 -10.01 -0.58
N ALA A 174 16.71 -9.35 -0.01
CA ALA A 174 18.05 -9.35 -0.58
C ALA A 174 18.81 -10.52 0.06
N SER A 175 18.86 -11.65 -0.65
CA SER A 175 19.82 -12.72 -0.37
C SER A 175 21.16 -12.40 -1.01
#